data_AF-A0A2S5LA39-F1
#
_entry.id   AF-A0A2S5LA39-F1
#
_cell.length_a   1.000
_cell.length_b   1.000
_cell.length_c   1.000
_cell.angle_alpha   90.00
_cell.angle_beta   90.00
_cell.angle_gamma   90.00
#
_symmetry.space_group_name_H-M   'P 1'
#
loop_
_entity.id
_entity.type
_entity.pdbx_description
1 polymer ?
#
loop_
_entity_poly.entity_id
_entity_poly.type
_entity_poly.pdbx_seq_one_letter_code
_entity_poly.pdbx_strand_id
1 'polypeptide(L)'
;MTQPLYKGVAHPQKMQADANAGLWFTRFFNEFDDKWTVGDKAKTNWIDTLSGKRGNEEMIAKMANSLSKLGASLGAEIRYFKTDWHFATGLGLSHPVENGFTWHQTLGVPYLPASGVKGLLRGWVEAWMDHDSDTDKHAMINRWFGAVENKLGAKENSAGNLIFFDAIPTKPVTLACDIMTPHMGKWYEKGGDIKSEDDYADAAPADWHSPVPVPFLVVKQANFRCMIAPRLIGDDAHDTQAKQDAKAAMEQLSLALQWIGAGAKTAAGYGRFTEDSPEAEARKKELQEQEKRKQQEESAELWAGVTIKFNRGNGTLEVTSKNNQKAYAYKENGVAESLLNTLLSATKTKILQNAYVKVNARVSGTSLLSVEDIPKA
;
A
#
# COMPACT_ATOMS: atom_id res chain seq x y z
N MET A 1 0.78 -27.05 -27.48
CA MET A 1 1.12 -28.42 -27.05
C MET A 1 0.15 -28.83 -25.95
N THR A 2 -0.46 -30.01 -26.04
CA THR A 2 -1.26 -30.57 -24.95
C THR A 2 -0.31 -31.04 -23.85
N GLN A 3 -0.44 -30.51 -22.62
CA GLN A 3 0.33 -31.01 -21.47
C GLN A 3 0.08 -32.53 -21.27
N PRO A 4 1.00 -33.33 -20.69
CA PRO A 4 0.86 -34.76 -20.41
C PRO A 4 -0.40 -35.04 -19.61
N LEU A 5 -0.74 -34.14 -18.67
CA LEU A 5 -1.96 -34.21 -17.88
C LEU A 5 -3.24 -34.11 -18.74
N TYR A 6 -3.16 -33.43 -19.88
CA TYR A 6 -4.28 -33.18 -20.79
C TYR A 6 -4.08 -33.83 -22.17
N LYS A 7 -3.11 -34.75 -22.30
CA LYS A 7 -2.80 -35.41 -23.57
C LYS A 7 -3.95 -36.33 -23.95
N GLY A 8 -4.57 -36.06 -25.10
CA GLY A 8 -5.75 -36.81 -25.57
C GLY A 8 -7.08 -36.38 -24.94
N VAL A 9 -7.09 -35.31 -24.13
CA VAL A 9 -8.31 -34.77 -23.50
C VAL A 9 -8.50 -33.32 -23.92
N ALA A 10 -9.74 -32.97 -24.28
CA ALA A 10 -10.11 -31.58 -24.52
C ALA A 10 -9.94 -30.77 -23.22
N HIS A 11 -9.10 -29.73 -23.26
CA HIS A 11 -8.85 -28.85 -22.12
C HIS A 11 -8.86 -27.39 -22.57
N PRO A 12 -9.19 -26.45 -21.67
CA PRO A 12 -9.29 -25.04 -22.02
C PRO A 12 -7.93 -24.50 -22.47
N GLN A 13 -7.88 -23.91 -23.66
CA GLN A 13 -6.68 -23.25 -24.20
C GLN A 13 -6.60 -21.77 -23.80
N LYS A 14 -7.74 -21.20 -23.38
CA LYS A 14 -7.88 -19.83 -22.92
C LYS A 14 -8.81 -19.82 -21.72
N MET A 15 -8.58 -18.90 -20.80
CA MET A 15 -9.48 -18.67 -19.70
C MET A 15 -10.82 -18.10 -20.21
N GLN A 16 -11.93 -18.69 -19.77
CA GLN A 16 -13.27 -18.14 -20.02
C GLN A 16 -13.52 -16.94 -19.09
N ALA A 17 -14.41 -16.03 -19.48
CA ALA A 17 -14.63 -14.77 -18.76
C ALA A 17 -15.15 -14.96 -17.33
N ASP A 18 -15.94 -16.01 -17.10
CA ASP A 18 -16.57 -16.40 -15.84
C ASP A 18 -15.84 -17.54 -15.12
N ALA A 19 -14.68 -17.97 -15.65
CA ALA A 19 -13.91 -19.05 -15.05
C ALA A 19 -13.34 -18.66 -13.67
N ASN A 20 -13.13 -19.67 -12.83
CA ASN A 20 -12.40 -19.51 -11.59
C ASN A 20 -10.92 -19.21 -11.89
N ALA A 21 -10.50 -17.96 -11.69
CA ALA A 21 -9.16 -17.50 -12.02
C ALA A 21 -8.07 -18.20 -11.19
N GLY A 22 -8.36 -18.56 -9.94
CA GLY A 22 -7.43 -19.34 -9.12
C GLY A 22 -7.21 -20.76 -9.62
N LEU A 23 -8.28 -21.41 -10.08
CA LEU A 23 -8.18 -22.72 -10.73
C LEU A 23 -7.40 -22.61 -12.04
N TRP A 24 -7.69 -21.60 -12.87
CA TRP A 24 -6.95 -21.32 -14.10
C TRP A 24 -5.45 -21.18 -13.81
N PHE A 25 -5.09 -20.26 -12.91
CA PHE A 25 -3.70 -20.00 -12.51
C PHE A 25 -3.01 -21.28 -12.02
N THR A 26 -3.61 -22.00 -11.08
CA THR A 26 -2.92 -23.10 -10.37
C THR A 26 -2.90 -24.45 -11.09
N ARG A 27 -3.76 -24.66 -12.11
CA ARG A 27 -3.90 -25.98 -12.75
C ARG A 27 -3.74 -25.96 -14.26
N PHE A 28 -3.90 -24.83 -14.93
CA PHE A 28 -3.94 -24.78 -16.40
C PHE A 28 -2.73 -24.10 -17.04
N PHE A 29 -1.65 -23.83 -16.31
CA PHE A 29 -0.43 -23.23 -16.85
C PHE A 29 0.07 -23.99 -18.08
N ASN A 30 -0.02 -23.38 -19.26
CA ASN A 30 0.18 -24.03 -20.56
C ASN A 30 1.34 -23.47 -21.40
N GLU A 31 2.22 -22.67 -20.80
CA GLU A 31 3.33 -22.01 -21.48
C GLU A 31 4.66 -22.79 -21.41
N PHE A 32 4.61 -24.11 -21.17
CA PHE A 32 5.78 -24.98 -21.26
C PHE A 32 6.14 -25.28 -22.72
N ASP A 33 7.44 -25.36 -23.02
CA ASP A 33 7.94 -25.88 -24.30
C ASP A 33 7.96 -27.42 -24.36
N ASP A 34 8.43 -27.99 -25.47
CA ASP A 34 8.54 -29.45 -25.67
C ASP A 34 9.43 -30.13 -24.63
N LYS A 35 10.31 -29.36 -23.95
CA LYS A 35 11.29 -29.84 -22.98
C LYS A 35 10.88 -29.57 -21.52
N TRP A 36 9.64 -29.15 -21.27
CA TRP A 36 9.16 -28.82 -19.91
C TRP A 36 9.84 -27.61 -19.28
N THR A 37 10.33 -26.69 -20.12
CA THR A 37 10.97 -25.45 -19.67
C THR A 37 10.05 -24.26 -19.91
N VAL A 38 10.25 -23.20 -19.12
CA VAL A 38 9.48 -21.95 -19.20
C VAL A 38 10.36 -20.91 -19.88
N GLY A 39 9.97 -20.46 -21.09
CA GLY A 39 10.72 -19.45 -21.84
C GLY A 39 10.58 -18.03 -21.26
N ASP A 40 11.40 -17.10 -21.76
CA ASP A 40 11.53 -15.75 -21.19
C ASP A 40 10.21 -14.96 -21.11
N LYS A 41 9.36 -15.06 -22.15
CA LYS A 41 8.06 -14.35 -22.21
C LYS A 41 6.89 -15.18 -21.69
N ALA A 42 7.08 -16.48 -21.46
CA ALA A 42 6.02 -17.40 -21.04
C ALA A 42 5.35 -16.96 -19.74
N LYS A 43 6.16 -16.49 -18.77
CA LYS A 43 5.66 -16.03 -17.46
C LYS A 43 4.75 -14.81 -17.58
N THR A 44 5.18 -13.79 -18.33
CA THR A 44 4.38 -12.58 -18.57
C THR A 44 3.10 -12.90 -19.34
N ASN A 45 3.21 -13.67 -20.44
CA ASN A 45 2.06 -14.09 -21.23
C ASN A 45 1.02 -14.82 -20.37
N TRP A 46 1.47 -15.73 -19.51
CA TRP A 46 0.59 -16.45 -18.59
C TRP A 46 -0.13 -15.52 -17.62
N ILE A 47 0.61 -14.61 -16.97
CA ILE A 47 0.04 -13.65 -16.01
C ILE A 47 -0.97 -12.72 -16.72
N ASP A 48 -0.69 -12.32 -17.96
CA ASP A 48 -1.58 -11.47 -18.74
C ASP A 48 -2.93 -12.12 -19.07
N THR A 49 -3.02 -13.46 -19.07
CA THR A 49 -4.33 -14.15 -19.19
C THR A 49 -5.27 -13.82 -18.01
N LEU A 50 -4.71 -13.45 -16.86
CA LEU A 50 -5.44 -13.13 -15.64
C LEU A 50 -5.68 -11.63 -15.45
N SER A 51 -4.98 -10.78 -16.19
CA SER A 51 -5.09 -9.32 -16.10
C SER A 51 -6.52 -8.82 -16.35
N GLY A 52 -6.92 -7.81 -15.57
CA GLY A 52 -8.25 -7.21 -15.60
C GLY A 52 -9.15 -7.63 -14.44
N LYS A 53 -10.44 -7.32 -14.55
CA LYS A 53 -11.44 -7.57 -13.50
C LYS A 53 -11.72 -9.08 -13.38
N ARG A 54 -11.69 -9.64 -12.17
CA ARG A 54 -11.88 -11.06 -11.87
C ARG A 54 -12.75 -11.27 -10.64
N GLY A 55 -13.48 -12.39 -10.65
CA GLY A 55 -14.40 -12.79 -9.58
C GLY A 55 -15.86 -12.61 -9.95
N ASN A 56 -16.68 -13.61 -9.65
CA ASN A 56 -18.12 -13.56 -9.86
C ASN A 56 -18.77 -12.65 -8.81
N GLU A 57 -19.39 -11.56 -9.26
CA GLU A 57 -19.94 -10.52 -8.38
C GLU A 57 -21.06 -11.04 -7.48
N GLU A 58 -21.93 -11.91 -7.99
CA GLU A 58 -23.03 -12.51 -7.22
C GLU A 58 -22.50 -13.44 -6.12
N MET A 59 -21.53 -14.31 -6.43
CA MET A 59 -20.92 -15.20 -5.45
C MET A 59 -20.17 -14.44 -4.36
N ILE A 60 -19.44 -13.39 -4.74
CA ILE A 60 -18.75 -12.51 -3.80
C ILE A 60 -19.76 -11.80 -2.89
N ALA A 61 -20.82 -11.23 -3.45
CA ALA A 61 -21.87 -10.57 -2.67
C ALA A 61 -22.59 -11.55 -1.72
N LYS A 62 -22.85 -12.78 -2.17
CA LYS A 62 -23.45 -13.84 -1.33
C LYS A 62 -22.53 -14.22 -0.17
N MET A 63 -21.25 -14.45 -0.43
CA MET A 63 -20.25 -14.74 0.61
C MET A 63 -20.10 -13.56 1.57
N ALA A 64 -20.11 -12.33 1.05
CA ALA A 64 -20.10 -11.12 1.87
C ALA A 64 -21.33 -11.10 2.80
N ASN A 65 -22.54 -11.28 2.30
CA ASN A 65 -23.73 -11.31 3.14
C ASN A 65 -23.68 -12.41 4.23
N SER A 66 -23.27 -13.63 3.87
CA SER A 66 -23.16 -14.74 4.83
C SER A 66 -22.18 -14.45 5.97
N LEU A 67 -21.00 -13.92 5.64
CA LEU A 67 -19.99 -13.59 6.63
C LEU A 67 -20.38 -12.37 7.48
N SER A 68 -21.13 -11.40 6.95
CA SER A 68 -21.66 -10.30 7.76
C SER A 68 -22.68 -10.80 8.79
N LYS A 69 -23.53 -11.76 8.42
CA LYS A 69 -24.45 -12.41 9.35
C LYS A 69 -23.71 -13.22 10.41
N LEU A 70 -22.68 -13.98 10.01
CA LEU A 70 -21.82 -14.70 10.95
C LEU A 70 -21.13 -13.74 11.91
N GLY A 71 -20.53 -12.66 11.40
CA GLY A 71 -19.90 -11.63 12.21
C GLY A 71 -20.85 -11.02 13.23
N ALA A 72 -22.04 -10.62 12.80
CA ALA A 72 -23.07 -10.09 13.69
C ALA A 72 -23.44 -11.08 14.80
N SER A 73 -23.59 -12.38 14.48
CA SER A 73 -23.90 -13.41 15.48
C SER A 73 -22.79 -13.65 16.50
N LEU A 74 -21.54 -13.35 16.13
CA LEU A 74 -20.36 -13.49 16.99
C LEU A 74 -20.01 -12.19 17.71
N GLY A 75 -20.74 -11.09 17.47
CA GLY A 75 -20.37 -9.77 17.97
C GLY A 75 -19.05 -9.26 17.39
N ALA A 76 -18.78 -9.56 16.11
CA ALA A 76 -17.54 -9.22 15.45
C ALA A 76 -17.47 -7.75 15.05
N GLU A 77 -16.29 -7.18 15.19
CA GLU A 77 -15.93 -5.89 14.61
C GLU A 77 -15.64 -6.08 13.12
N ILE A 78 -16.32 -5.30 12.29
CA ILE A 78 -16.25 -5.41 10.83
C ILE A 78 -15.86 -4.05 10.25
N ARG A 79 -14.79 -4.04 9.45
CA ARG A 79 -14.33 -2.84 8.74
C ARG A 79 -14.03 -3.17 7.28
N TYR A 80 -14.16 -2.17 6.43
CA TYR A 80 -13.92 -2.27 5.00
C TYR A 80 -12.69 -1.47 4.64
N PHE A 81 -11.85 -2.03 3.77
CA PHE A 81 -10.57 -1.47 3.40
C PHE A 81 -10.40 -1.51 1.89
N LYS A 82 -9.83 -0.45 1.32
CA LYS A 82 -9.42 -0.39 -0.08
C LYS A 82 -7.90 -0.46 -0.19
N THR A 83 -7.41 -1.21 -1.17
CA THR A 83 -5.98 -1.20 -1.51
C THR A 83 -5.58 0.20 -2.00
N ASP A 84 -4.52 0.78 -1.44
CA ASP A 84 -3.98 2.06 -1.88
C ASP A 84 -3.10 1.94 -3.13
N TRP A 85 -2.40 0.80 -3.23
CA TRP A 85 -1.59 0.43 -4.38
C TRP A 85 -1.65 -1.10 -4.59
N HIS A 86 -0.64 -1.68 -5.23
CA HIS A 86 -0.60 -3.10 -5.54
C HIS A 86 -0.51 -3.97 -4.28
N PHE A 87 -1.34 -5.01 -4.21
CA PHE A 87 -1.30 -6.01 -3.16
C PHE A 87 -0.84 -7.36 -3.72
N ALA A 88 0.17 -7.94 -3.12
CA ALA A 88 0.70 -9.25 -3.48
C ALA A 88 0.56 -10.23 -2.30
N THR A 89 -0.05 -11.38 -2.54
CA THR A 89 -0.30 -12.41 -1.51
C THR A 89 0.19 -13.77 -1.98
N GLY A 90 0.84 -14.53 -1.10
CA GLY A 90 1.26 -15.90 -1.42
C GLY A 90 2.38 -16.01 -2.46
N LEU A 91 3.23 -14.99 -2.64
CA LEU A 91 4.35 -15.06 -3.60
C LEU A 91 5.31 -16.23 -3.33
N GLY A 92 5.40 -16.70 -2.08
CA GLY A 92 6.21 -17.87 -1.71
C GLY A 92 5.59 -19.23 -2.07
N LEU A 93 4.39 -19.26 -2.65
CA LEU A 93 3.78 -20.51 -3.11
C LEU A 93 4.46 -20.97 -4.42
N SER A 94 4.73 -22.26 -4.55
CA SER A 94 5.36 -22.81 -5.76
C SER A 94 4.45 -22.67 -6.98
N HIS A 95 5.00 -22.13 -8.06
CA HIS A 95 4.30 -21.98 -9.34
C HIS A 95 5.31 -21.94 -10.51
N PRO A 96 4.96 -22.38 -11.74
CA PRO A 96 5.84 -22.28 -12.91
C PRO A 96 6.32 -20.86 -13.27
N VAL A 97 5.59 -19.83 -12.84
CA VAL A 97 6.02 -18.42 -12.96
C VAL A 97 6.92 -17.95 -11.81
N GLU A 98 7.45 -18.89 -11.03
CA GLU A 98 8.30 -18.71 -9.83
C GLU A 98 7.59 -18.11 -8.62
N ASN A 99 6.64 -17.21 -8.85
CA ASN A 99 5.84 -16.59 -7.80
C ASN A 99 4.40 -17.12 -7.86
N GLY A 100 3.98 -17.81 -6.81
CA GLY A 100 2.60 -18.23 -6.67
C GLY A 100 1.69 -17.09 -6.20
N PHE A 101 0.43 -17.43 -5.94
CA PHE A 101 -0.55 -16.46 -5.46
C PHE A 101 -1.60 -17.15 -4.60
N THR A 102 -2.03 -16.48 -3.54
CA THR A 102 -3.09 -17.00 -2.67
C THR A 102 -4.46 -16.75 -3.27
N TRP A 103 -5.24 -17.81 -3.48
CA TRP A 103 -6.58 -17.75 -4.08
C TRP A 103 -7.65 -18.32 -3.15
N HIS A 104 -8.78 -17.65 -3.07
CA HIS A 104 -9.98 -18.18 -2.42
C HIS A 104 -10.59 -19.25 -3.32
N GLN A 105 -10.56 -20.50 -2.88
CA GLN A 105 -10.83 -21.68 -3.71
C GLN A 105 -12.16 -21.63 -4.46
N THR A 106 -13.23 -21.18 -3.80
CA THR A 106 -14.58 -21.15 -4.40
C THR A 106 -14.93 -19.84 -5.10
N LEU A 107 -14.29 -18.73 -4.74
CA LEU A 107 -14.60 -17.42 -5.31
C LEU A 107 -13.69 -17.09 -6.50
N GLY A 108 -12.56 -17.78 -6.64
CA GLY A 108 -11.59 -17.52 -7.68
C GLY A 108 -10.97 -16.13 -7.60
N VAL A 109 -10.95 -15.52 -6.42
CA VAL A 109 -10.33 -14.20 -6.17
C VAL A 109 -9.21 -14.33 -5.14
N PRO A 110 -8.18 -13.48 -5.21
CA PRO A 110 -7.15 -13.39 -4.20
C PRO A 110 -7.70 -12.86 -2.88
N TYR A 111 -7.11 -13.32 -1.78
CA TYR A 111 -7.50 -12.91 -0.44
C TYR A 111 -6.30 -12.86 0.50
N LEU A 112 -6.50 -12.24 1.66
CA LEU A 112 -5.53 -12.27 2.76
C LEU A 112 -6.03 -13.27 3.82
N PRO A 113 -5.32 -14.41 4.02
CA PRO A 113 -5.72 -15.40 5.01
C PRO A 113 -5.78 -14.84 6.43
N ALA A 114 -6.65 -15.42 7.26
CA ALA A 114 -6.83 -15.08 8.67
C ALA A 114 -5.51 -15.16 9.46
N SER A 115 -4.64 -16.12 9.13
CA SER A 115 -3.30 -16.23 9.71
C SER A 115 -2.40 -15.04 9.33
N GLY A 116 -2.54 -14.51 8.11
CA GLY A 116 -1.87 -13.29 7.66
C GLY A 116 -2.40 -12.05 8.38
N VAL A 117 -3.72 -11.95 8.56
CA VAL A 117 -4.35 -10.87 9.35
C VAL A 117 -3.85 -10.90 10.80
N LYS A 118 -3.92 -12.08 11.45
CA LYS A 118 -3.44 -12.31 12.82
C LYS A 118 -1.95 -11.99 12.95
N GLY A 119 -1.13 -12.46 11.99
CA GLY A 119 0.30 -12.24 11.98
C GLY A 119 0.68 -10.77 11.80
N LEU A 120 -0.02 -10.05 10.92
CA LEU A 120 0.17 -8.61 10.74
C LEU A 120 -0.13 -7.86 12.03
N LEU A 121 -1.30 -8.10 12.64
CA LEU A 121 -1.67 -7.41 13.87
C LEU A 121 -0.71 -7.74 15.01
N ARG A 122 -0.28 -9.00 15.12
CA ARG A 122 0.70 -9.39 16.12
C ARG A 122 2.04 -8.69 15.93
N GLY A 123 2.56 -8.66 14.70
CA GLY A 123 3.81 -7.95 14.40
C GLY A 123 3.71 -6.44 14.64
N TRP A 124 2.55 -5.83 14.36
CA TRP A 124 2.27 -4.44 14.70
C TRP A 124 2.33 -4.20 16.21
N VAL A 125 1.64 -5.04 16.98
CA VAL A 125 1.63 -4.96 18.45
C VAL A 125 3.04 -5.16 19.03
N GLU A 126 3.83 -6.06 18.47
CA GLU A 126 5.17 -6.39 18.97
C GLU A 126 6.21 -5.30 18.66
N ALA A 127 6.12 -4.63 17.51
CA ALA A 127 7.20 -3.78 17.00
C ALA A 127 6.87 -2.29 16.87
N TRP A 128 5.59 -1.89 16.87
CA TRP A 128 5.18 -0.52 16.51
C TRP A 128 4.18 0.12 17.46
N MET A 129 3.34 -0.68 18.12
CA MET A 129 2.41 -0.16 19.10
C MET A 129 3.16 0.24 20.38
N ASP A 130 2.86 1.42 20.91
CA ASP A 130 3.37 1.86 22.20
C ASP A 130 2.69 1.10 23.35
N HIS A 131 3.49 0.72 24.34
CA HIS A 131 3.04 0.07 25.58
C HIS A 131 3.71 0.73 26.77
N ASP A 132 2.97 0.84 27.89
CA ASP A 132 3.49 1.44 29.12
C ASP A 132 4.68 0.64 29.70
N SER A 133 4.69 -0.68 29.48
CA SER A 133 5.79 -1.57 29.86
C SER A 133 5.83 -2.84 28.99
N ASP A 134 6.97 -3.54 29.02
CA ASP A 134 7.10 -4.86 28.38
C ASP A 134 6.14 -5.90 29.00
N THR A 135 5.81 -5.75 30.28
CA THR A 135 4.85 -6.63 30.96
C THR A 135 3.45 -6.45 30.37
N ASP A 136 3.03 -5.21 30.14
CA ASP A 136 1.71 -4.90 29.56
C ASP A 136 1.63 -5.37 28.11
N LYS A 137 2.71 -5.18 27.34
CA LYS A 137 2.86 -5.72 25.98
C LYS A 137 2.67 -7.24 25.95
N HIS A 138 3.40 -7.97 26.80
CA HIS A 138 3.31 -9.44 26.86
C HIS A 138 1.92 -9.91 27.31
N ALA A 139 1.32 -9.24 28.31
CA ALA A 139 -0.03 -9.53 28.76
C ALA A 139 -1.04 -9.35 27.63
N MET A 140 -0.95 -8.27 26.85
CA MET A 140 -1.82 -8.04 25.70
C MET A 140 -1.61 -9.06 24.59
N ILE A 141 -0.36 -9.39 24.24
CA ILE A 141 -0.05 -10.41 23.22
C ILE A 141 -0.64 -11.77 23.61
N ASN A 142 -0.37 -12.23 24.83
CA ASN A 142 -0.88 -13.50 25.33
C ASN A 142 -2.42 -13.51 25.33
N ARG A 143 -3.05 -12.42 25.74
CA ARG A 143 -4.50 -12.27 25.80
C ARG A 143 -5.15 -12.24 24.42
N TRP A 144 -4.61 -11.49 23.46
CA TRP A 144 -5.20 -11.35 22.13
C TRP A 144 -4.94 -12.58 21.24
N PHE A 145 -3.72 -13.13 21.29
CA PHE A 145 -3.27 -14.14 20.32
C PHE A 145 -3.15 -15.55 20.89
N GLY A 146 -3.20 -15.69 22.21
CA GLY A 146 -2.96 -16.93 22.95
C GLY A 146 -1.54 -16.98 23.51
N ALA A 147 -1.37 -17.81 24.53
CA ALA A 147 -0.11 -17.97 25.23
C ALA A 147 0.44 -19.39 25.08
N VAL A 148 1.78 -19.49 25.10
CA VAL A 148 2.48 -20.76 25.19
C VAL A 148 3.27 -20.76 26.49
N GLU A 149 3.16 -21.84 27.26
CA GLU A 149 3.84 -22.00 28.54
C GLU A 149 5.34 -21.66 28.42
N ASN A 150 5.86 -20.92 29.41
CA ASN A 150 7.25 -20.44 29.47
C ASN A 150 7.65 -19.45 28.35
N LYS A 151 6.71 -18.93 27.57
CA LYS A 151 6.94 -17.81 26.65
C LYS A 151 6.21 -16.56 27.13
N LEU A 152 6.87 -15.41 27.01
CA LEU A 152 6.29 -14.09 27.33
C LEU A 152 5.63 -14.05 28.72
N GLY A 153 6.22 -14.69 29.72
CA GLY A 153 5.70 -14.73 31.10
C GLY A 153 4.46 -15.61 31.33
N ALA A 154 4.04 -16.41 30.34
CA ALA A 154 2.87 -17.28 30.47
C ALA A 154 3.14 -18.52 31.33
N LYS A 155 2.23 -18.78 32.29
CA LYS A 155 2.31 -19.93 33.20
C LYS A 155 1.74 -21.22 32.62
N GLU A 156 0.87 -21.13 31.62
CA GLU A 156 0.23 -22.27 30.96
C GLU A 156 -0.13 -21.91 29.52
N ASN A 157 -0.44 -22.92 28.72
CA ASN A 157 -0.94 -22.72 27.36
C ASN A 157 -2.37 -22.19 27.38
N SER A 158 -2.67 -21.17 26.58
CA SER A 158 -4.01 -20.63 26.47
C SER A 158 -4.36 -20.21 25.05
N ALA A 159 -5.64 -20.33 24.70
CA ALA A 159 -6.17 -19.74 23.47
C ALA A 159 -6.33 -18.22 23.65
N GLY A 160 -6.15 -17.47 22.56
CA GLY A 160 -6.41 -16.03 22.56
C GLY A 160 -7.90 -15.69 22.63
N ASN A 161 -8.18 -14.48 23.07
CA ASN A 161 -9.53 -13.91 23.19
C ASN A 161 -10.14 -13.51 21.85
N LEU A 162 -9.37 -13.55 20.76
CA LEU A 162 -9.78 -13.07 19.45
C LEU A 162 -9.84 -14.17 18.40
N ILE A 163 -10.90 -14.14 17.61
CA ILE A 163 -11.12 -14.98 16.43
C ILE A 163 -10.85 -14.11 15.19
N PHE A 164 -9.85 -14.50 14.40
CA PHE A 164 -9.47 -13.81 13.18
C PHE A 164 -10.09 -14.50 11.97
N PHE A 165 -10.60 -13.70 11.03
CA PHE A 165 -11.20 -14.18 9.80
C PHE A 165 -10.35 -13.80 8.59
N ASP A 166 -10.56 -14.53 7.50
CA ASP A 166 -10.00 -14.19 6.20
C ASP A 166 -10.49 -12.80 5.77
N ALA A 167 -9.56 -11.96 5.34
CA ALA A 167 -9.89 -10.71 4.67
C ALA A 167 -10.20 -11.01 3.20
N ILE A 168 -11.49 -11.05 2.90
CA ILE A 168 -12.06 -11.47 1.61
C ILE A 168 -12.55 -10.24 0.83
N PRO A 169 -12.36 -10.18 -0.50
CA PRO A 169 -12.92 -9.10 -1.30
C PRO A 169 -14.44 -8.99 -1.21
N THR A 170 -14.98 -7.78 -1.24
CA THR A 170 -16.43 -7.51 -1.26
C THR A 170 -16.96 -7.20 -2.65
N LYS A 171 -16.06 -7.04 -3.62
CA LYS A 171 -16.33 -6.78 -5.03
C LYS A 171 -15.31 -7.57 -5.88
N PRO A 172 -15.56 -7.78 -7.18
CA PRO A 172 -14.55 -8.33 -8.08
C PRO A 172 -13.27 -7.49 -8.03
N VAL A 173 -12.11 -8.16 -8.10
CA VAL A 173 -10.79 -7.54 -7.98
C VAL A 173 -10.22 -7.21 -9.35
N THR A 174 -9.30 -6.24 -9.44
CA THR A 174 -8.53 -6.00 -10.66
C THR A 174 -7.13 -6.58 -10.50
N LEU A 175 -6.75 -7.48 -11.39
CA LEU A 175 -5.42 -8.09 -11.44
C LEU A 175 -4.54 -7.45 -12.52
N ALA A 176 -3.23 -7.50 -12.32
CA ALA A 176 -2.25 -7.06 -13.30
C ALA A 176 -0.95 -7.87 -13.17
N CYS A 177 -0.13 -7.84 -14.23
CA CYS A 177 1.27 -8.21 -14.17
C CYS A 177 2.09 -7.03 -13.64
N ASP A 178 2.95 -7.30 -12.66
CA ASP A 178 4.00 -6.39 -12.24
C ASP A 178 5.37 -7.07 -12.46
N ILE A 179 6.46 -6.30 -12.43
CA ILE A 179 7.81 -6.79 -12.73
C ILE A 179 8.77 -6.32 -11.64
N MET A 180 9.54 -7.25 -11.07
CA MET A 180 10.73 -6.89 -10.30
C MET A 180 11.98 -7.10 -11.15
N THR A 181 12.97 -6.22 -11.01
CA THR A 181 14.24 -6.31 -11.73
C THR A 181 15.40 -6.31 -10.73
N PRO A 182 15.64 -7.42 -10.00
CA PRO A 182 16.86 -7.57 -9.22
C PRO A 182 18.09 -7.38 -10.13
N HIS A 183 19.03 -6.57 -9.66
CA HIS A 183 20.29 -6.28 -10.34
C HIS A 183 21.47 -6.94 -9.63
N MET A 184 21.40 -7.18 -8.31
CA MET A 184 22.49 -7.78 -7.52
C MET A 184 22.16 -9.21 -7.02
N GLY A 185 21.44 -10.01 -7.80
CA GLY A 185 20.99 -11.34 -7.36
C GLY A 185 22.14 -12.25 -6.90
N LYS A 186 23.23 -12.30 -7.66
CA LYS A 186 24.41 -13.13 -7.38
C LYS A 186 25.13 -12.73 -6.09
N TRP A 187 25.20 -11.43 -5.79
CA TRP A 187 25.75 -10.94 -4.53
C TRP A 187 24.96 -11.44 -3.33
N TYR A 188 23.62 -11.33 -3.37
CA TYR A 188 22.79 -11.78 -2.26
C TYR A 188 22.82 -13.31 -2.07
N GLU A 189 23.02 -14.07 -3.15
CA GLU A 189 23.09 -15.53 -3.09
C GLU A 189 24.49 -16.05 -2.69
N LYS A 190 25.56 -15.45 -3.23
CA LYS A 190 26.93 -16.01 -3.21
C LYS A 190 28.01 -15.03 -2.76
N GLY A 191 27.64 -13.82 -2.31
CA GLY A 191 28.60 -12.79 -1.90
C GLY A 191 29.51 -13.20 -0.73
N GLY A 192 29.04 -14.10 0.13
CA GLY A 192 29.83 -14.67 1.23
C GLY A 192 30.83 -15.76 0.80
N ASP A 193 30.72 -16.27 -0.43
CA ASP A 193 31.54 -17.37 -0.95
C ASP A 193 32.67 -16.88 -1.88
N ILE A 194 32.87 -15.58 -2.01
CA ILE A 194 33.92 -14.97 -2.84
C ILE A 194 35.30 -15.37 -2.29
N LYS A 195 36.07 -16.15 -3.05
CA LYS A 195 37.40 -16.65 -2.65
C LYS A 195 38.52 -16.28 -3.61
N SER A 196 38.19 -15.76 -4.79
CA SER A 196 39.13 -15.39 -5.83
C SER A 196 38.72 -14.09 -6.55
N GLU A 197 39.62 -13.51 -7.33
CA GLU A 197 39.33 -12.35 -8.20
C GLU A 197 38.26 -12.68 -9.26
N ASP A 198 38.23 -13.92 -9.76
CA ASP A 198 37.20 -14.35 -10.73
C ASP A 198 35.82 -14.43 -10.08
N ASP A 199 35.73 -14.92 -8.84
CA ASP A 199 34.47 -14.91 -8.05
C ASP A 199 34.02 -13.47 -7.74
N TYR A 200 34.98 -12.56 -7.56
CA TYR A 200 34.71 -11.16 -7.26
C TYR A 200 34.03 -10.48 -8.45
N ALA A 201 34.51 -10.67 -9.68
CA ALA A 201 33.89 -10.07 -10.86
C ALA A 201 32.42 -10.49 -11.07
N ASP A 202 32.06 -11.71 -10.68
CA ASP A 202 30.72 -12.28 -10.89
C ASP A 202 29.74 -12.09 -9.73
N ALA A 203 30.23 -12.02 -8.48
CA ALA A 203 29.36 -11.91 -7.30
C ALA A 203 29.49 -10.59 -6.54
N ALA A 204 30.54 -9.78 -6.76
CA ALA A 204 30.68 -8.51 -6.04
C ALA A 204 29.54 -7.54 -6.40
N PRO A 205 29.10 -6.70 -5.43
CA PRO A 205 28.07 -5.72 -5.66
C PRO A 205 28.63 -4.62 -6.56
N ALA A 206 28.15 -4.55 -7.79
CA ALA A 206 28.70 -3.66 -8.79
C ALA A 206 27.74 -3.30 -9.93
N ASP A 207 27.92 -2.12 -10.52
CA ASP A 207 26.95 -1.52 -11.46
C ASP A 207 26.87 -2.21 -12.84
N TRP A 208 27.68 -3.23 -13.13
CA TRP A 208 27.70 -3.93 -14.42
C TRP A 208 26.76 -5.14 -14.50
N HIS A 209 26.09 -5.51 -13.41
CA HIS A 209 25.14 -6.62 -13.43
C HIS A 209 23.87 -6.25 -14.19
N SER A 210 23.49 -7.11 -15.13
CA SER A 210 22.26 -6.92 -15.91
C SER A 210 21.02 -7.15 -15.05
N PRO A 211 19.97 -6.31 -15.16
CA PRO A 211 18.72 -6.54 -14.46
C PRO A 211 18.04 -7.81 -14.99
N VAL A 212 17.50 -8.62 -14.09
CA VAL A 212 16.75 -9.83 -14.44
C VAL A 212 15.25 -9.60 -14.20
N PRO A 213 14.43 -9.32 -15.23
CA PRO A 213 12.99 -9.11 -15.06
C PRO A 213 12.28 -10.38 -14.61
N VAL A 214 11.61 -10.32 -13.46
CA VAL A 214 10.78 -11.39 -12.92
C VAL A 214 9.35 -10.88 -12.82
N PRO A 215 8.46 -11.28 -13.75
CA PRO A 215 7.06 -10.91 -13.71
C PRO A 215 6.32 -11.68 -12.60
N PHE A 216 5.36 -11.03 -11.95
CA PHE A 216 4.51 -11.65 -10.94
C PHE A 216 3.11 -11.03 -10.94
N LEU A 217 2.14 -11.81 -10.48
CA LEU A 217 0.74 -11.39 -10.41
C LEU A 217 0.53 -10.48 -9.19
N VAL A 218 -0.26 -9.42 -9.37
CA VAL A 218 -0.66 -8.50 -8.30
C VAL A 218 -2.15 -8.20 -8.35
N VAL A 219 -2.72 -7.88 -7.19
CA VAL A 219 -4.02 -7.21 -7.09
C VAL A 219 -3.77 -5.71 -7.22
N LYS A 220 -4.16 -5.13 -8.35
CA LYS A 220 -4.06 -3.69 -8.61
C LYS A 220 -5.07 -2.88 -7.81
N GLN A 221 -6.28 -3.41 -7.67
CA GLN A 221 -7.36 -2.76 -6.92
C GLN A 221 -8.33 -3.78 -6.35
N ALA A 222 -8.63 -3.67 -5.06
CA ALA A 222 -9.67 -4.44 -4.39
C ALA A 222 -10.22 -3.74 -3.14
N ASN A 223 -11.45 -4.09 -2.78
CA ASN A 223 -12.08 -3.73 -1.51
C ASN A 223 -12.18 -5.00 -0.68
N PHE A 224 -11.56 -5.01 0.49
CA PHE A 224 -11.58 -6.12 1.43
C PHE A 224 -12.48 -5.81 2.60
N ARG A 225 -13.10 -6.85 3.15
CA ARG A 225 -13.69 -6.79 4.49
C ARG A 225 -12.79 -7.55 5.44
N CYS A 226 -12.41 -6.89 6.53
CA CYS A 226 -11.73 -7.51 7.66
C CYS A 226 -12.73 -7.69 8.81
N MET A 227 -12.55 -8.78 9.57
CA MET A 227 -13.42 -9.11 10.68
C MET A 227 -12.60 -9.73 11.82
N ILE A 228 -12.80 -9.23 13.04
CA ILE A 228 -12.25 -9.79 14.28
C ILE A 228 -13.41 -9.98 15.24
N ALA A 229 -13.61 -11.20 15.73
CA ALA A 229 -14.66 -11.49 16.69
C ALA A 229 -14.08 -11.79 18.08
N PRO A 230 -14.80 -11.43 19.16
CA PRO A 230 -14.47 -11.90 20.49
C PRO A 230 -14.73 -13.42 20.59
N ARG A 231 -13.84 -14.13 21.27
CA ARG A 231 -14.05 -15.53 21.64
C ARG A 231 -14.88 -15.56 22.93
N LEU A 232 -16.18 -15.76 22.82
CA LEU A 232 -17.07 -15.84 23.98
C LEU A 232 -17.07 -17.24 24.59
N ILE A 233 -16.92 -17.34 25.91
CA ILE A 233 -16.89 -18.61 26.64
C ILE A 233 -18.00 -18.74 27.69
N GLY A 234 -18.86 -17.72 27.83
CA GLY A 234 -19.96 -17.71 28.80
C GLY A 234 -19.56 -17.24 30.20
N ASP A 235 -18.38 -16.65 30.34
CA ASP A 235 -17.94 -15.94 31.56
C ASP A 235 -18.06 -14.44 31.35
N ASP A 236 -18.84 -13.74 32.19
CA ASP A 236 -19.19 -12.33 31.97
C ASP A 236 -17.98 -11.39 31.95
N ALA A 237 -17.00 -11.63 32.83
CA ALA A 237 -15.80 -10.79 32.93
C ALA A 237 -14.91 -10.98 31.69
N HIS A 238 -14.64 -12.24 31.33
CA HIS A 238 -13.90 -12.60 30.13
C HIS A 238 -14.58 -12.09 28.87
N ASP A 239 -15.88 -12.32 28.72
CA ASP A 239 -16.63 -11.99 27.50
C ASP A 239 -16.76 -10.47 27.32
N THR A 240 -16.87 -9.72 28.41
CA THR A 240 -16.78 -8.25 28.37
C THR A 240 -15.41 -7.80 27.90
N GLN A 241 -14.34 -8.40 28.43
CA GLN A 241 -12.98 -8.05 28.04
C GLN A 241 -12.67 -8.42 26.58
N ALA A 242 -13.11 -9.59 26.12
CA ALA A 242 -12.92 -10.05 24.74
C ALA A 242 -13.60 -9.12 23.73
N LYS A 243 -14.80 -8.59 24.05
CA LYS A 243 -15.50 -7.60 23.22
C LYS A 243 -14.71 -6.29 23.11
N GLN A 244 -14.17 -5.80 24.22
CA GLN A 244 -13.31 -4.61 24.22
C GLN A 244 -12.02 -4.86 23.42
N ASP A 245 -11.44 -6.06 23.56
CA ASP A 245 -10.25 -6.47 22.82
C ASP A 245 -10.50 -6.52 21.32
N ALA A 246 -11.65 -7.03 20.87
CA ALA A 246 -11.99 -7.08 19.45
C ALA A 246 -12.03 -5.67 18.82
N LYS A 247 -12.59 -4.70 19.55
CA LYS A 247 -12.64 -3.30 19.13
C LYS A 247 -11.24 -2.69 19.05
N ALA A 248 -10.45 -2.80 20.11
CA ALA A 248 -9.09 -2.28 20.15
C ALA A 248 -8.20 -2.95 19.07
N ALA A 249 -8.33 -4.26 18.88
CA ALA A 249 -7.60 -5.00 17.86
C ALA A 249 -7.97 -4.57 16.44
N MET A 250 -9.24 -4.25 16.17
CA MET A 250 -9.66 -3.74 14.85
C MET A 250 -9.09 -2.35 14.58
N GLU A 251 -9.05 -1.46 15.58
CA GLU A 251 -8.42 -0.15 15.47
C GLU A 251 -6.92 -0.28 15.15
N GLN A 252 -6.21 -1.15 15.87
CA GLN A 252 -4.79 -1.42 15.63
C GLN A 252 -4.55 -2.13 14.29
N LEU A 253 -5.46 -2.99 13.83
CA LEU A 253 -5.37 -3.61 12.50
C LEU A 253 -5.50 -2.55 11.39
N SER A 254 -6.39 -1.56 11.56
CA SER A 254 -6.53 -0.44 10.63
C SER A 254 -5.21 0.32 10.47
N LEU A 255 -4.55 0.63 11.59
CA LEU A 255 -3.22 1.25 11.60
C LEU A 255 -2.16 0.35 10.96
N ALA A 256 -2.12 -0.93 11.31
CA ALA A 256 -1.15 -1.87 10.75
C ALA A 256 -1.27 -2.01 9.22
N LEU A 257 -2.49 -2.08 8.70
CA LEU A 257 -2.76 -2.14 7.27
C LEU A 257 -2.34 -0.86 6.53
N GLN A 258 -2.46 0.30 7.18
CA GLN A 258 -2.03 1.59 6.65
C GLN A 258 -0.50 1.73 6.69
N TRP A 259 0.12 1.49 7.84
CA TRP A 259 1.52 1.85 8.15
C TRP A 259 2.54 0.75 7.93
N ILE A 260 2.15 -0.52 7.90
CA ILE A 260 3.04 -1.63 7.51
C ILE A 260 2.56 -2.31 6.23
N GLY A 261 1.25 -2.44 6.05
CA GLY A 261 0.66 -3.19 4.95
C GLY A 261 0.72 -4.70 5.15
N ALA A 262 -0.05 -5.42 4.33
CA ALA A 262 -0.17 -6.87 4.37
C ALA A 262 0.39 -7.54 3.11
N GLY A 263 0.78 -8.82 3.24
CA GLY A 263 1.26 -9.62 2.12
C GLY A 263 2.76 -9.47 1.89
N ALA A 264 3.18 -9.61 0.63
CA ALA A 264 4.59 -9.58 0.26
C ALA A 264 5.04 -8.18 -0.18
N LYS A 265 6.35 -7.93 -0.08
CA LYS A 265 7.02 -6.71 -0.57
C LYS A 265 6.51 -5.40 0.08
N THR A 266 6.08 -5.46 1.34
CA THR A 266 5.57 -4.31 2.10
C THR A 266 6.59 -3.18 2.27
N ALA A 267 7.89 -3.51 2.36
CA ALA A 267 8.98 -2.53 2.40
C ALA A 267 9.10 -1.70 1.10
N ALA A 268 8.69 -2.27 -0.04
CA ALA A 268 8.61 -1.57 -1.32
C ALA A 268 7.27 -0.86 -1.54
N GLY A 269 6.41 -0.79 -0.51
CA GLY A 269 5.11 -0.11 -0.56
C GLY A 269 3.92 -0.97 -1.00
N TYR A 270 4.10 -2.28 -1.22
CA TYR A 270 2.99 -3.16 -1.55
C TYR A 270 2.06 -3.40 -0.36
N GLY A 271 0.78 -3.66 -0.64
CA GLY A 271 -0.18 -4.14 0.33
C GLY A 271 -0.60 -3.11 1.36
N ARG A 272 -0.58 -1.82 1.01
CA ARG A 272 -1.13 -0.74 1.84
C ARG A 272 -2.63 -0.64 1.64
N PHE A 273 -3.34 -0.43 2.75
CA PHE A 273 -4.78 -0.25 2.72
C PHE A 273 -5.19 0.97 3.53
N THR A 274 -6.25 1.60 3.05
CA THR A 274 -6.95 2.67 3.75
C THR A 274 -8.37 2.19 4.03
N GLU A 275 -8.91 2.54 5.19
CA GLU A 275 -10.30 2.26 5.52
C GLU A 275 -11.24 2.91 4.48
N ASP A 276 -12.26 2.18 4.04
CA ASP A 276 -13.25 2.65 3.08
C ASP A 276 -14.35 3.43 3.82
N SER A 277 -13.95 4.57 4.40
CA SER A 277 -14.82 5.50 5.13
C SER A 277 -14.63 6.95 4.67
N PRO A 278 -15.66 7.81 4.77
CA PRO A 278 -15.55 9.23 4.44
C PRO A 278 -14.42 9.95 5.20
N GLU A 279 -14.23 9.59 6.48
CA GLU A 279 -13.21 10.18 7.34
C GLU A 279 -11.79 9.78 6.90
N ALA A 280 -11.60 8.54 6.46
CA ALA A 280 -10.32 8.07 5.95
C ALA A 280 -9.97 8.73 4.60
N GLU A 281 -10.98 8.98 3.76
CA GLU A 281 -10.82 9.71 2.50
C GLU A 281 -10.42 11.17 2.71
N ALA A 282 -10.99 11.84 3.72
CA ALA A 282 -10.58 13.18 4.12
C ALA A 282 -9.11 13.22 4.61
N ARG A 283 -8.73 12.30 5.51
CA ARG A 283 -7.36 12.21 6.05
C ARG A 283 -6.32 11.94 4.95
N LYS A 284 -6.65 11.10 3.96
CA LYS A 284 -5.78 10.82 2.81
C LYS A 284 -5.54 12.09 1.98
N LYS A 285 -6.58 12.89 1.73
CA LYS A 285 -6.44 14.16 1.02
C LYS A 285 -5.56 15.13 1.79
N GLU A 286 -5.74 15.23 3.10
CA GLU A 286 -4.91 16.09 3.96
C GLU A 286 -3.43 15.68 3.93
N LEU A 287 -3.11 14.39 4.08
CA LEU A 287 -1.73 13.89 4.04
C LEU A 287 -1.08 14.13 2.66
N GLN A 288 -1.80 13.84 1.58
CA GLN A 288 -1.31 14.12 0.23
C GLN A 288 -1.04 15.61 0.02
N GLU A 289 -1.89 16.47 0.55
CA GLU A 289 -1.69 17.92 0.47
C GLU A 289 -0.50 18.38 1.31
N GLN A 290 -0.28 17.79 2.49
CA GLN A 290 0.91 18.04 3.32
C GLN A 290 2.20 17.59 2.64
N GLU A 291 2.25 16.38 2.07
CA GLU A 291 3.41 15.89 1.33
C GLU A 291 3.72 16.78 0.13
N LYS A 292 2.68 17.19 -0.62
CA LYS A 292 2.83 18.12 -1.74
C LYS A 292 3.41 19.47 -1.28
N ARG A 293 2.91 20.01 -0.16
CA ARG A 293 3.43 21.25 0.44
C ARG A 293 4.89 21.09 0.83
N LYS A 294 5.25 19.99 1.51
CA LYS A 294 6.62 19.71 1.92
C LYS A 294 7.57 19.57 0.73
N GLN A 295 7.19 18.83 -0.31
CA GLN A 295 7.97 18.72 -1.54
C GLN A 295 8.10 20.07 -2.28
N GLN A 296 7.05 20.90 -2.27
CA GLN A 296 7.10 22.24 -2.82
C GLN A 296 8.04 23.16 -2.03
N GLU A 297 8.05 23.06 -0.70
CA GLU A 297 8.96 23.81 0.16
C GLU A 297 10.42 23.37 0.02
N GLU A 298 10.66 22.05 -0.11
CA GLU A 298 12.00 21.47 -0.32
C GLU A 298 12.57 21.83 -1.70
N SER A 299 11.72 21.94 -2.73
CA SER A 299 12.12 22.38 -4.08
C SER A 299 12.09 23.90 -4.27
N ALA A 300 11.84 24.67 -3.22
CA ALA A 300 11.70 26.12 -3.31
C ALA A 300 13.05 26.82 -3.45
N GLU A 301 13.24 27.54 -4.54
CA GLU A 301 14.38 28.42 -4.80
C GLU A 301 14.11 29.84 -4.30
N LEU A 302 15.14 30.50 -3.78
CA LEU A 302 15.08 31.92 -3.41
C LEU A 302 15.40 32.80 -4.62
N TRP A 303 14.41 33.60 -5.02
CA TRP A 303 14.52 34.62 -6.04
C TRP A 303 14.70 36.00 -5.39
N ALA A 304 15.95 36.48 -5.34
CA ALA A 304 16.28 37.74 -4.68
C ALA A 304 16.07 38.96 -5.59
N GLY A 305 15.40 39.99 -5.07
CA GLY A 305 15.23 41.27 -5.76
C GLY A 305 14.42 41.20 -7.06
N VAL A 306 13.42 40.32 -7.11
CA VAL A 306 12.55 40.11 -8.26
C VAL A 306 11.38 41.08 -8.30
N THR A 307 10.88 41.35 -9.51
CA THR A 307 9.79 42.31 -9.70
C THR A 307 8.46 41.64 -9.45
N ILE A 308 7.64 42.20 -8.57
CA ILE A 308 6.29 41.70 -8.26
C ILE A 308 5.21 42.60 -8.85
N LYS A 309 4.12 41.99 -9.32
CA LYS A 309 2.94 42.66 -9.89
C LYS A 309 1.66 41.94 -9.47
N PHE A 310 0.62 42.70 -9.11
CA PHE A 310 -0.71 42.15 -8.86
C PHE A 310 -1.65 42.48 -10.02
N ASN A 311 -2.21 41.45 -10.66
CA ASN A 311 -3.19 41.59 -11.72
C ASN A 311 -4.59 41.67 -11.12
N ARG A 312 -5.16 42.88 -11.11
CA ARG A 312 -6.51 43.14 -10.56
C ARG A 312 -7.63 42.42 -11.32
N GLY A 313 -7.45 42.11 -12.61
CA GLY A 313 -8.49 41.51 -13.45
C GLY A 313 -8.77 40.04 -13.11
N ASN A 314 -7.73 39.29 -12.74
CA ASN A 314 -7.85 37.87 -12.37
C ASN A 314 -7.38 37.56 -10.94
N GLY A 315 -6.97 38.58 -10.17
CA GLY A 315 -6.51 38.46 -8.78
C GLY A 315 -5.20 37.70 -8.62
N THR A 316 -4.38 37.59 -9.67
CA THR A 316 -3.13 36.81 -9.64
C THR A 316 -1.95 37.70 -9.24
N LEU A 317 -1.07 37.18 -8.38
CA LEU A 317 0.20 37.79 -8.04
C LEU A 317 1.30 37.13 -8.88
N GLU A 318 2.08 37.93 -9.60
CA GLU A 318 3.13 37.48 -10.51
C GLU A 318 4.48 38.04 -10.05
N VAL A 319 5.51 37.19 -9.98
CA VAL A 319 6.89 37.62 -9.83
C VAL A 319 7.69 37.28 -11.09
N THR A 320 8.58 38.19 -11.50
CA THR A 320 9.46 38.02 -12.66
C THR A 320 10.92 38.13 -12.23
N SER A 321 11.71 37.09 -12.55
CA SER A 321 13.15 37.03 -12.28
C SER A 321 13.95 37.90 -13.26
N LYS A 322 15.24 38.13 -12.94
CA LYS A 322 16.15 38.86 -13.84
C LYS A 322 16.38 38.16 -15.19
N ASN A 323 16.19 36.84 -15.23
CA ASN A 323 16.30 36.01 -16.42
C ASN A 323 14.95 35.83 -17.14
N ASN A 324 13.96 36.67 -16.84
CA ASN A 324 12.62 36.66 -17.41
C ASN A 324 11.80 35.38 -17.14
N GLN A 325 12.18 34.60 -16.12
CA GLN A 325 11.37 33.50 -15.61
C GLN A 325 10.25 34.06 -14.73
N LYS A 326 9.09 33.38 -14.70
CA LYS A 326 7.90 33.86 -14.02
C LYS A 326 7.33 32.81 -13.07
N ALA A 327 6.83 33.29 -11.94
CA ALA A 327 6.06 32.48 -11.00
C ALA A 327 4.81 33.21 -10.54
N TYR A 328 3.79 32.43 -10.19
CA TYR A 328 2.44 32.92 -9.99
C TYR A 328 1.85 32.39 -8.68
N ALA A 329 1.10 33.24 -7.99
CA ALA A 329 0.11 32.85 -7.00
C ALA A 329 -1.27 33.26 -7.52
N TYR A 330 -2.11 32.29 -7.81
CA TYR A 330 -3.46 32.52 -8.31
C TYR A 330 -4.41 32.93 -7.18
N LYS A 331 -5.56 33.49 -7.56
CA LYS A 331 -6.61 33.92 -6.61
C LYS A 331 -7.22 32.77 -5.80
N GLU A 332 -7.17 31.55 -6.34
CA GLU A 332 -7.78 30.36 -5.74
C GLU A 332 -7.31 30.17 -4.29
N ASN A 333 -8.26 29.88 -3.40
CA ASN A 333 -8.05 29.70 -1.95
C ASN A 333 -7.43 30.90 -1.20
N GLY A 334 -7.41 32.11 -1.79
CA GLY A 334 -6.94 33.34 -1.11
C GLY A 334 -5.42 33.46 -0.98
N VAL A 335 -4.65 32.60 -1.66
CA VAL A 335 -3.18 32.55 -1.54
C VAL A 335 -2.53 33.88 -1.95
N ALA A 336 -2.93 34.47 -3.08
CA ALA A 336 -2.40 35.76 -3.52
C ALA A 336 -2.63 36.90 -2.52
N GLU A 337 -3.79 36.92 -1.85
CA GLU A 337 -4.12 37.92 -0.83
C GLU A 337 -3.33 37.71 0.46
N SER A 338 -3.17 36.44 0.88
CA SER A 338 -2.34 36.06 2.02
C SER A 338 -0.89 36.50 1.81
N LEU A 339 -0.32 36.24 0.63
CA LEU A 339 1.03 36.66 0.27
C LEU A 339 1.18 38.19 0.20
N LEU A 340 0.18 38.91 -0.28
CA LEU A 340 0.22 40.39 -0.23
C LEU A 340 0.20 40.93 1.21
N ASN A 341 -0.41 40.20 2.14
CA ASN A 341 -0.51 40.60 3.55
C ASN A 341 0.79 40.35 4.34
N THR A 342 1.73 39.54 3.82
CA THR A 342 3.05 39.36 4.45
C THR A 342 3.99 40.56 4.20
N LEU A 343 3.68 41.38 3.20
CA LEU A 343 4.45 42.58 2.85
C LEU A 343 4.05 43.78 3.71
N LEU A 344 5.00 44.69 3.94
CA LEU A 344 4.78 45.96 4.61
C LEU A 344 3.66 46.76 3.93
N SER A 345 2.85 47.47 4.71
CA SER A 345 1.69 48.24 4.22
C SER A 345 2.03 49.20 3.08
N ALA A 346 3.22 49.83 3.12
CA ALA A 346 3.70 50.71 2.06
C ALA A 346 4.00 49.96 0.74
N THR A 347 4.61 48.78 0.83
CA THR A 347 4.93 47.91 -0.32
C THR A 347 3.65 47.34 -0.92
N LYS A 348 2.76 46.79 -0.10
CA LYS A 348 1.44 46.31 -0.51
C LYS A 348 0.64 47.39 -1.25
N THR A 349 0.60 48.61 -0.72
CA THR A 349 -0.14 49.73 -1.35
C THR A 349 0.41 50.05 -2.74
N LYS A 350 1.73 50.06 -2.92
CA LYS A 350 2.36 50.29 -4.22
C LYS A 350 2.03 49.18 -5.23
N ILE A 351 2.11 47.93 -4.81
CA ILE A 351 1.78 46.77 -5.66
C ILE A 351 0.31 46.84 -6.10
N LEU A 352 -0.60 47.13 -5.16
CA LEU A 352 -2.01 47.29 -5.46
C LEU A 352 -2.26 48.45 -6.41
N GLN A 353 -1.50 49.55 -6.31
CA GLN A 353 -1.52 50.71 -7.23
C GLN A 353 -0.83 50.44 -8.58
N ASN A 354 -0.54 49.18 -8.93
CA ASN A 354 0.07 48.76 -10.18
C ASN A 354 1.53 49.24 -10.36
N ALA A 355 2.20 49.60 -9.27
CA ALA A 355 3.62 49.94 -9.30
C ALA A 355 4.47 48.66 -9.23
N TYR A 356 5.55 48.63 -10.02
CA TYR A 356 6.55 47.57 -9.95
C TYR A 356 7.41 47.75 -8.69
N VAL A 357 7.40 46.74 -7.82
CA VAL A 357 8.21 46.72 -6.60
C VAL A 357 9.16 45.53 -6.64
N LYS A 358 10.34 45.66 -6.01
CA LYS A 358 11.26 44.55 -5.85
C LYS A 358 11.07 43.89 -4.49
N VAL A 359 11.00 42.56 -4.48
CA VAL A 359 10.83 41.71 -3.30
C VAL A 359 11.77 40.52 -3.38
N ASN A 360 12.00 39.85 -2.26
CA ASN A 360 12.50 38.49 -2.27
C ASN A 360 11.31 37.53 -2.37
N ALA A 361 11.43 36.47 -3.16
CA ALA A 361 10.36 35.49 -3.34
C ALA A 361 10.91 34.07 -3.20
N ARG A 362 10.15 33.16 -2.60
CA ARG A 362 10.41 31.72 -2.70
C ARG A 362 9.52 31.12 -3.77
N VAL A 363 10.12 30.38 -4.70
CA VAL A 363 9.46 29.86 -5.91
C VAL A 363 9.77 28.38 -6.09
N SER A 364 8.75 27.56 -6.35
CA SER A 364 8.93 26.16 -6.77
C SER A 364 8.33 25.97 -8.16
N GLY A 365 9.17 25.74 -9.17
CA GLY A 365 8.76 25.71 -10.57
C GLY A 365 8.13 27.03 -11.02
N THR A 366 6.84 27.01 -11.35
CA THR A 366 6.05 28.21 -11.71
C THR A 366 5.19 28.74 -10.57
N SER A 367 5.27 28.13 -9.38
CA SER A 367 4.44 28.47 -8.22
C SER A 367 5.16 29.43 -7.28
N LEU A 368 4.51 30.54 -6.94
CA LEU A 368 4.99 31.50 -5.96
C LEU A 368 4.55 31.07 -4.55
N LEU A 369 5.52 30.81 -3.66
CA LEU A 369 5.27 30.23 -2.33
C LEU A 369 5.31 31.26 -1.21
N SER A 370 6.24 32.22 -1.26
CA SER A 370 6.30 33.34 -0.31
C SER A 370 6.90 34.59 -0.94
N VAL A 371 6.59 35.75 -0.36
CA VAL A 371 7.15 37.05 -0.74
C VAL A 371 7.52 37.84 0.52
N GLU A 372 8.67 38.49 0.47
CA GLU A 372 9.23 39.26 1.58
C GLU A 372 9.80 40.58 1.07
N ASP A 373 9.67 41.64 1.87
CA ASP A 373 10.31 42.92 1.59
C ASP A 373 11.84 42.76 1.57
N ILE A 374 12.50 43.53 0.70
CA ILE A 374 13.96 43.61 0.71
C ILE A 374 14.36 44.45 1.93
N PRO A 375 15.22 43.94 2.83
CA PRO A 375 15.70 44.71 3.96
C PRO A 375 16.32 46.03 3.49
N LYS A 376 15.96 47.14 4.12
CA LYS A 376 16.69 48.40 3.93
C LYS A 376 18.06 48.21 4.58
N ALA A 377 19.12 48.38 3.79
CA ALA A 377 20.50 48.37 4.26
C ALA A 377 20.75 49.48 5.29
#